data_AF-A0A286T7A1-F1
#
_entry.id   AF-A0A286T7A1-F1
#
_cell.length_a   1.000
_cell.length_b   1.000
_cell.length_c   1.000
_cell.angle_alpha   90.00
_cell.angle_beta   90.00
_cell.angle_gamma   90.00
#
_symmetry.space_group_name_H-M   'P 1'
#
loop_
_entity.id
_entity.type
_entity.pdbx_description
1 polymer ?
#
loop_
_entity_poly.entity_id
_entity_poly.type
_entity_poly.pdbx_seq_one_letter_code
_entity_poly.pdbx_strand_id
1 'polypeptide(L)'
;MGVEIRLHNKKLKRTLKTAPLSLTLAASMVPSLIDINKAEQGYLGRNGSPVLGQAFEMLLARWAAGERDRETALRLLFLSWYANCEPPFLTGLPTEQETASICSETFAALGGASSSDPEVCFAVGLMAELFPWCLGDEAHWVEVGHLLASQAVKLQPGGPPLSAFVGRGAYGEYFSHMLSARAGS
;
A
#
# COMPACT_ATOMS: atom_id res chain seq x y z
N MET A 1 -57.27 -29.74 -27.64
CA MET A 1 -56.89 -30.09 -26.25
C MET A 1 -55.79 -29.11 -25.87
N GLY A 2 -56.11 -27.98 -25.22
CA GLY A 2 -56.10 -27.83 -23.75
C GLY A 2 -54.65 -27.90 -23.26
N VAL A 3 -54.01 -26.86 -22.73
CA VAL A 3 -54.38 -26.07 -21.55
C VAL A 3 -53.64 -24.72 -21.57
N GLU A 4 -54.39 -23.63 -21.38
CA GLU A 4 -53.87 -22.30 -21.02
C GLU A 4 -53.42 -22.32 -19.55
N ILE A 5 -52.14 -22.05 -19.26
CA ILE A 5 -51.66 -21.88 -17.89
C ILE A 5 -51.53 -20.39 -17.59
N ARG A 6 -52.57 -19.81 -16.97
CA ARG A 6 -52.50 -18.53 -16.25
C ARG A 6 -51.79 -18.76 -14.92
N LEU A 7 -50.60 -18.19 -14.75
CA LEU A 7 -50.00 -18.01 -13.43
C LEU A 7 -50.13 -16.54 -13.00
N HIS A 8 -51.21 -16.27 -12.26
CA HIS A 8 -51.29 -15.16 -11.32
C HIS A 8 -50.37 -15.46 -10.14
N ASN A 9 -49.37 -14.62 -9.86
CA ASN A 9 -48.81 -14.59 -8.50
C ASN A 9 -48.39 -13.18 -8.05
N LYS A 10 -49.33 -12.59 -7.30
CA LYS A 10 -49.22 -11.74 -6.11
C LYS A 10 -47.95 -10.91 -5.92
N LYS A 11 -48.16 -9.59 -6.01
CA LYS A 11 -47.38 -8.49 -5.43
C LYS A 11 -46.90 -8.81 -4.00
N LEU A 12 -45.60 -9.01 -3.81
CA LEU A 12 -44.94 -8.82 -2.52
C LEU A 12 -44.53 -7.34 -2.40
N LYS A 13 -45.37 -6.53 -1.74
CA LYS A 13 -44.96 -5.20 -1.26
C LYS A 13 -44.06 -5.41 -0.04
N ARG A 14 -42.74 -5.44 -0.23
CA ARG A 14 -41.78 -5.29 0.88
C ARG A 14 -41.69 -3.81 1.23
N THR A 15 -42.34 -3.43 2.31
CA THR A 15 -42.20 -2.13 2.97
C THR A 15 -40.80 -2.08 3.59
N LEU A 16 -39.85 -1.43 2.91
CA LEU A 16 -38.57 -1.07 3.49
C LEU A 16 -38.84 0.06 4.51
N LYS A 17 -38.87 -0.29 5.79
CA LYS A 17 -38.74 0.69 6.87
C LYS A 17 -37.34 1.27 6.79
N THR A 18 -37.22 2.48 6.27
CA THR A 18 -36.03 3.32 6.42
C THR A 18 -35.83 3.61 7.91
N ALA A 19 -34.92 2.88 8.54
CA ALA A 19 -34.35 3.31 9.81
C ALA A 19 -33.43 4.50 9.51
N PRO A 20 -33.52 5.62 10.24
CA PRO A 20 -32.56 6.70 10.10
C PRO A 20 -31.20 6.17 10.57
N LEU A 21 -30.24 6.12 9.64
CA LEU A 21 -28.83 5.99 9.97
C LEU A 21 -28.45 7.22 10.81
N SER A 22 -28.50 7.08 12.13
CA SER A 22 -27.76 7.94 13.04
C SER A 22 -26.27 7.69 12.81
N LEU A 23 -25.75 8.29 11.74
CA LEU A 23 -24.32 8.58 11.57
C LEU A 23 -23.98 9.63 12.62
N THR A 24 -23.71 9.15 13.83
CA THR A 24 -23.03 9.94 14.84
C THR A 24 -21.72 10.39 14.24
N LEU A 25 -21.64 11.69 14.00
CA LEU A 25 -20.48 12.44 13.54
C LEU A 25 -19.36 12.34 14.60
N ALA A 26 -18.76 11.17 14.74
CA ALA A 26 -17.42 11.10 15.29
C ALA A 26 -16.56 11.84 14.28
N ALA A 27 -16.01 13.01 14.66
CA ALA A 27 -15.04 13.71 13.83
C ALA A 27 -13.98 12.67 13.41
N SER A 28 -14.00 12.28 12.14
CA SER A 28 -13.08 11.28 11.60
C SER A 28 -11.70 11.92 11.60
N MET A 29 -10.99 11.81 12.74
CA MET A 29 -9.62 12.29 12.83
C MET A 29 -8.80 11.46 11.86
N VAL A 30 -8.29 12.13 10.83
CA VAL A 30 -7.36 11.54 9.87
C VAL A 30 -6.16 10.99 10.66
N PRO A 31 -5.83 9.69 10.57
CA PRO A 31 -4.76 9.09 11.36
C PRO A 31 -3.44 9.84 11.14
N SER A 32 -2.66 10.10 12.19
CA SER A 32 -1.34 10.71 12.02
C SER A 32 -0.29 9.66 11.63
N LEU A 33 0.81 10.07 10.99
CA LEU A 33 1.96 9.19 10.75
C LEU A 33 2.57 8.63 12.05
N ILE A 34 2.42 9.35 13.16
CA ILE A 34 2.84 8.87 14.49
C ILE A 34 1.97 7.69 14.92
N ASP A 35 0.65 7.77 14.72
CA ASP A 35 -0.26 6.67 15.07
C ASP A 35 -0.03 5.45 14.18
N ILE A 36 0.26 5.67 12.90
CA ILE A 36 0.62 4.59 11.97
C ILE A 36 1.94 3.94 12.37
N ASN A 37 2.96 4.72 12.76
CA ASN A 37 4.21 4.17 13.30
C ASN A 37 3.97 3.29 14.53
N LYS A 38 3.08 3.70 15.44
CA LYS A 38 2.72 2.88 16.60
C LYS A 38 2.06 1.57 16.19
N ALA A 39 1.20 1.58 15.18
CA ALA A 39 0.57 0.36 14.66
C ALA A 39 1.62 -0.58 14.05
N GLU A 40 2.56 -0.05 13.26
CA GLU A 40 3.62 -0.85 12.63
C GLU A 40 4.66 -1.38 13.63
N GLN A 41 4.84 -0.72 14.79
CA GLN A 41 5.81 -1.15 15.80
C GLN A 41 5.62 -2.59 16.25
N GLY A 42 4.38 -3.10 16.26
CA GLY A 42 4.07 -4.49 16.63
C GLY A 42 4.59 -5.52 15.60
N TYR A 43 4.86 -5.10 14.37
CA TYR A 43 5.43 -5.94 13.32
C TYR A 43 6.97 -6.03 13.41
N LEU A 44 7.62 -5.03 13.98
CA LEU A 44 9.08 -4.92 13.96
C LEU A 44 9.76 -5.95 14.89
N GLY A 45 10.86 -6.53 14.43
CA GLY A 45 11.72 -7.45 15.19
C GLY A 45 11.40 -8.94 15.00
N ARG A 46 12.18 -9.82 15.66
CA ARG A 46 12.14 -11.29 15.44
C ARG A 46 10.82 -11.96 15.82
N ASN A 47 10.03 -11.34 16.70
CA ASN A 47 8.76 -11.88 17.20
C ASN A 47 7.60 -10.94 16.85
N GLY A 48 7.68 -10.30 15.68
CA GLY A 48 6.63 -9.41 15.17
C GLY A 48 5.27 -10.12 15.09
N SER A 49 4.21 -9.33 15.23
CA SER A 49 2.82 -9.76 15.05
C SER A 49 2.30 -9.29 13.69
N PRO A 50 1.32 -9.98 13.07
CA PRO A 50 0.75 -9.62 11.77
C PRO A 50 -0.18 -8.38 11.88
N VAL A 51 0.39 -7.21 12.14
CA VAL A 51 -0.35 -5.96 12.44
C VAL A 51 -0.29 -4.94 11.30
N LEU A 52 0.36 -5.24 10.18
CA LEU A 52 0.51 -4.29 9.08
C LEU A 52 -0.81 -3.99 8.37
N GLY A 53 -1.81 -4.88 8.44
CA GLY A 53 -3.17 -4.60 7.96
C GLY A 53 -3.78 -3.36 8.61
N GLN A 54 -3.60 -3.19 9.92
CA GLN A 54 -4.09 -2.01 10.64
C GLN A 54 -3.41 -0.73 10.14
N ALA A 55 -2.08 -0.77 9.95
CA ALA A 55 -1.33 0.36 9.42
C ALA A 55 -1.75 0.70 7.99
N PHE A 56 -2.00 -0.31 7.16
CA PHE A 56 -2.51 -0.16 5.80
C PHE A 56 -3.88 0.53 5.78
N GLU A 57 -4.83 0.09 6.60
CA GLU A 57 -6.15 0.73 6.72
C GLU A 57 -6.04 2.20 7.17
N MET A 58 -5.15 2.50 8.13
CA MET A 58 -4.92 3.88 8.59
C MET A 58 -4.32 4.77 7.49
N LEU A 59 -3.39 4.23 6.71
CA LEU A 59 -2.82 4.92 5.56
C LEU A 59 -3.85 5.11 4.44
N LEU A 60 -4.71 4.12 4.18
CA LEU A 60 -5.82 4.26 3.25
C LEU A 60 -6.81 5.32 3.71
N ALA A 61 -7.09 5.44 5.01
CA ALA A 61 -7.93 6.51 5.54
C ALA A 61 -7.28 7.90 5.36
N ARG A 62 -5.97 8.03 5.57
CA ARG A 62 -5.21 9.25 5.21
C ARG A 62 -5.34 9.57 3.73
N TRP A 63 -5.15 8.56 2.88
CA TRP A 63 -5.30 8.70 1.44
C TRP A 63 -6.74 9.11 1.08
N ALA A 64 -7.77 8.45 1.58
CA ALA A 64 -9.16 8.84 1.31
C ALA A 64 -9.47 10.29 1.76
N ALA A 65 -8.82 10.78 2.81
CA ALA A 65 -8.97 12.15 3.31
C ALA A 65 -8.19 13.23 2.51
N GLY A 66 -7.44 12.84 1.49
CA GLY A 66 -6.67 13.77 0.65
C GLY A 66 -5.25 14.07 1.15
N GLU A 67 -4.78 13.41 2.21
CA GLU A 67 -3.37 13.48 2.64
C GLU A 67 -2.50 12.74 1.62
N ARG A 68 -2.00 13.48 0.62
CA ARG A 68 -1.15 12.98 -0.48
C ARG A 68 0.34 13.27 -0.25
N ASP A 69 0.75 13.43 0.99
CA ASP A 69 2.14 13.68 1.31
C ASP A 69 3.03 12.48 0.91
N ARG A 70 4.31 12.78 0.64
CA ARG A 70 5.30 11.82 0.17
C ARG A 70 5.40 10.59 1.07
N GLU A 71 5.35 10.76 2.40
CA GLU A 71 5.49 9.66 3.36
C GLU A 71 4.31 8.70 3.27
N THR A 72 3.10 9.25 3.25
CA THR A 72 1.86 8.47 3.09
C THR A 72 1.90 7.67 1.78
N ALA A 73 2.30 8.30 0.68
CA ALA A 73 2.37 7.63 -0.63
C ALA A 73 3.42 6.50 -0.66
N LEU A 74 4.64 6.75 -0.16
CA LEU A 74 5.71 5.74 -0.12
C LEU A 74 5.32 4.51 0.71
N ARG A 75 4.70 4.74 1.88
CA ARG A 75 4.32 3.64 2.78
C ARG A 75 3.14 2.85 2.24
N LEU A 76 2.15 3.50 1.61
CA LEU A 76 1.08 2.79 0.92
C LEU A 76 1.60 1.97 -0.26
N LEU A 77 2.49 2.52 -1.06
CA LEU A 77 3.10 1.81 -2.17
C LEU A 77 3.84 0.56 -1.66
N PHE A 78 4.68 0.74 -0.63
CA PHE A 78 5.39 -0.35 0.01
C PHE A 78 4.46 -1.43 0.55
N LEU A 79 3.44 -1.08 1.34
CA LEU A 79 2.53 -2.08 1.89
C LEU A 79 1.68 -2.77 0.82
N SER A 80 1.34 -2.06 -0.26
CA SER A 80 0.64 -2.65 -1.42
C SER A 80 1.50 -3.70 -2.12
N TRP A 81 2.78 -3.39 -2.32
CA TRP A 81 3.76 -4.34 -2.86
C TRP A 81 4.02 -5.51 -1.90
N TYR A 82 4.19 -5.20 -0.61
CA TYR A 82 4.55 -6.18 0.41
C TYR A 82 3.43 -7.18 0.69
N ALA A 83 2.17 -6.75 0.54
CA ALA A 83 1.00 -7.63 0.59
C ALA A 83 1.03 -8.75 -0.47
N ASN A 84 1.71 -8.50 -1.59
CA ASN A 84 1.88 -9.47 -2.68
C ASN A 84 3.18 -10.29 -2.54
N CYS A 85 4.14 -9.80 -1.76
CA CYS A 85 5.40 -10.50 -1.49
C CYS A 85 5.25 -11.58 -0.41
N GLU A 86 4.43 -11.31 0.60
CA GLU A 86 4.35 -12.11 1.82
C GLU A 86 2.91 -12.55 2.12
N PRO A 87 2.71 -13.77 2.65
CA PRO A 87 1.37 -14.25 2.93
C PRO A 87 0.70 -13.47 4.10
N PRO A 88 -0.64 -13.28 4.06
CA PRO A 88 -1.37 -12.50 5.07
C PRO A 88 -1.18 -12.96 6.52
N PHE A 89 -0.93 -14.24 6.78
CA PHE A 89 -0.73 -14.73 8.15
C PHE A 89 0.57 -14.23 8.80
N LEU A 90 1.55 -13.75 8.01
CA LEU A 90 2.78 -13.16 8.51
C LEU A 90 2.66 -11.65 8.71
N THR A 91 1.94 -10.97 7.82
CA THR A 91 1.91 -9.49 7.76
C THR A 91 0.62 -8.89 8.31
N GLY A 92 -0.50 -9.60 8.17
CA GLY A 92 -1.85 -9.08 8.41
C GLY A 92 -2.40 -8.24 7.26
N LEU A 93 -1.70 -8.15 6.12
CA LEU A 93 -2.12 -7.36 4.96
C LEU A 93 -3.25 -8.03 4.17
N PRO A 94 -4.11 -7.24 3.46
CA PRO A 94 -5.15 -7.78 2.59
C PRO A 94 -4.56 -8.46 1.34
N THR A 95 -5.38 -9.22 0.62
CA THR A 95 -4.98 -9.93 -0.60
C THR A 95 -5.02 -9.05 -1.86
N GLU A 96 -4.33 -9.50 -2.92
CA GLU A 96 -4.03 -8.81 -4.21
C GLU A 96 -5.09 -7.88 -4.81
N GLN A 97 -6.39 -8.23 -4.74
CA GLN A 97 -7.41 -7.55 -5.54
C GLN A 97 -7.64 -6.08 -5.11
N GLU A 98 -7.20 -5.70 -3.92
CA GLU A 98 -7.35 -4.34 -3.36
C GLU A 98 -6.07 -3.48 -3.47
N THR A 99 -4.91 -4.08 -3.76
CA THR A 99 -3.61 -3.38 -3.66
C THR A 99 -3.11 -2.81 -5.00
N ALA A 100 -3.53 -3.37 -6.14
CA ALA A 100 -3.05 -2.97 -7.46
C ALA A 100 -3.41 -1.51 -7.85
N SER A 101 -4.64 -1.07 -7.57
CA SER A 101 -5.05 0.32 -7.84
C SER A 101 -4.30 1.31 -6.95
N ILE A 102 -4.15 0.97 -5.66
CA ILE A 102 -3.43 1.80 -4.69
C ILE A 102 -1.95 1.90 -5.06
N CYS A 103 -1.33 0.80 -5.49
CA CYS A 103 0.04 0.80 -6.00
C CYS A 103 0.21 1.77 -7.17
N SER A 104 -0.69 1.70 -8.17
CA SER A 104 -0.66 2.59 -9.33
C SER A 104 -0.88 4.07 -8.96
N GLU A 105 -1.85 4.37 -8.10
CA GLU A 105 -2.17 5.72 -7.66
C GLU A 105 -1.03 6.36 -6.85
N THR A 106 -0.46 5.62 -5.92
CA THR A 106 0.63 6.11 -5.05
C THR A 106 1.91 6.29 -5.84
N PHE A 107 2.22 5.38 -6.77
CA PHE A 107 3.36 5.55 -7.68
C PHE A 107 3.21 6.80 -8.56
N ALA A 108 2.02 7.03 -9.14
CA ALA A 108 1.77 8.24 -9.92
C ALA A 108 1.92 9.52 -9.07
N ALA A 109 1.42 9.53 -7.83
CA ALA A 109 1.57 10.66 -6.92
C ALA A 109 3.04 10.95 -6.55
N LEU A 110 3.90 9.93 -6.58
CA LEU A 110 5.34 10.05 -6.36
C LEU A 110 6.13 10.45 -7.62
N GLY A 111 5.45 10.78 -8.72
CA GLY A 111 6.06 11.20 -9.99
C GLY A 111 6.28 10.05 -10.99
N GLY A 112 5.85 8.83 -10.65
CA GLY A 112 5.94 7.67 -11.52
C GLY A 112 7.36 7.37 -11.98
N ALA A 113 7.50 6.86 -13.21
CA ALA A 113 8.79 6.52 -13.82
C ALA A 113 9.69 7.75 -14.07
N SER A 114 9.16 8.96 -13.92
CA SER A 114 9.90 10.23 -14.07
C SER A 114 10.17 10.91 -12.72
N SER A 115 10.04 10.18 -11.60
CA SER A 115 10.32 10.75 -10.29
C SER A 115 11.74 11.32 -10.21
N SER A 116 11.86 12.51 -9.62
CA SER A 116 13.15 13.15 -9.33
C SER A 116 13.55 13.02 -7.87
N ASP A 117 12.79 12.25 -7.08
CA ASP A 117 13.10 11.99 -5.68
C ASP A 117 14.05 10.78 -5.57
N PRO A 118 15.27 10.94 -5.02
CA PRO A 118 16.26 9.88 -5.03
C PRO A 118 15.84 8.65 -4.21
N GLU A 119 15.10 8.83 -3.13
CA GLU A 119 14.62 7.72 -2.32
C GLU A 119 13.44 7.02 -2.98
N VAL A 120 12.52 7.74 -3.64
CA VAL A 120 11.47 7.10 -4.45
C VAL A 120 12.11 6.25 -5.55
N CYS A 121 13.08 6.82 -6.27
CA CYS A 121 13.81 6.11 -7.32
C CYS A 121 14.50 4.86 -6.77
N PHE A 122 15.15 4.99 -5.61
CA PHE A 122 15.82 3.87 -4.95
C PHE A 122 14.83 2.79 -4.48
N ALA A 123 13.83 3.17 -3.69
CA ALA A 123 12.92 2.24 -3.05
C ALA A 123 12.07 1.50 -4.08
N VAL A 124 11.47 2.21 -5.02
CA VAL A 124 10.63 1.59 -6.06
C VAL A 124 11.48 0.81 -7.07
N GLY A 125 12.66 1.32 -7.43
CA GLY A 125 13.62 0.58 -8.24
C GLY A 125 14.01 -0.76 -7.60
N LEU A 126 14.24 -0.76 -6.28
CA LEU A 126 14.54 -1.97 -5.52
C LEU A 126 13.35 -2.92 -5.41
N MET A 127 12.13 -2.43 -5.16
CA MET A 127 10.92 -3.27 -5.15
C MET A 127 10.75 -4.01 -6.48
N ALA A 128 10.91 -3.28 -7.60
CA ALA A 128 10.82 -3.80 -8.95
C ALA A 128 11.98 -4.75 -9.32
N GLU A 129 13.18 -4.54 -8.77
CA GLU A 129 14.31 -5.46 -8.93
C GLU A 129 14.06 -6.80 -8.23
N LEU A 130 13.48 -6.77 -7.02
CA LEU A 130 13.28 -7.98 -6.21
C LEU A 130 12.08 -8.80 -6.70
N PHE A 131 10.91 -8.17 -6.80
CA PHE A 131 9.64 -8.85 -7.08
C PHE A 131 8.75 -7.99 -8.01
N PRO A 132 9.11 -7.86 -9.31
CA PRO A 132 8.40 -6.99 -10.25
C PRO A 132 6.92 -7.37 -10.44
N TRP A 133 6.60 -8.67 -10.43
CA TRP A 133 5.22 -9.15 -10.53
C TRP A 133 4.33 -8.72 -9.34
N CYS A 134 4.92 -8.39 -8.18
CA CYS A 134 4.17 -7.92 -7.01
C CYS A 134 3.67 -6.48 -7.18
N LEU A 135 4.15 -5.74 -8.19
CA LEU A 135 3.71 -4.38 -8.49
C LEU A 135 2.68 -4.34 -9.64
N GLY A 136 2.46 -5.45 -10.34
CA GLY A 136 1.54 -5.55 -11.48
C GLY A 136 2.16 -6.27 -12.67
N ASP A 137 2.02 -5.71 -13.87
CA ASP A 137 2.62 -6.28 -15.09
C ASP A 137 4.15 -6.36 -14.96
N GLU A 138 4.67 -7.59 -14.96
CA GLU A 138 6.07 -7.86 -14.65
C GLU A 138 7.02 -7.17 -15.65
N ALA A 139 6.73 -7.29 -16.96
CA ALA A 139 7.57 -6.72 -18.00
C ALA A 139 7.66 -5.19 -17.88
N HIS A 140 6.53 -4.52 -17.65
CA HIS A 140 6.49 -3.10 -17.38
C HIS A 140 7.33 -2.72 -16.15
N TRP A 141 7.18 -3.44 -15.04
CA TRP A 141 7.88 -3.09 -13.80
C TRP A 141 9.37 -3.39 -13.84
N VAL A 142 9.82 -4.39 -14.60
CA VAL A 142 11.26 -4.58 -14.88
C VAL A 142 11.84 -3.35 -15.59
N GLU A 143 11.18 -2.83 -16.61
CA GLU A 143 11.63 -1.63 -17.32
C GLU A 143 11.64 -0.39 -16.40
N VAL A 144 10.56 -0.17 -15.65
CA VAL A 144 10.47 0.93 -14.68
C VAL A 144 11.54 0.81 -13.60
N GLY A 145 11.79 -0.40 -13.10
CA GLY A 145 12.83 -0.69 -12.12
C GLY A 145 14.21 -0.28 -12.60
N HIS A 146 14.58 -0.65 -13.84
CA HIS A 146 15.85 -0.24 -14.44
C HIS A 146 16.00 1.28 -14.60
N LEU A 147 14.92 1.96 -15.01
CA LEU A 147 14.90 3.42 -15.15
C LEU A 147 15.11 4.10 -13.80
N LEU A 148 14.34 3.70 -12.79
CA LEU A 148 14.41 4.29 -11.45
C LEU A 148 15.72 3.96 -10.74
N ALA A 149 16.25 2.75 -10.87
CA ALA A 149 17.56 2.39 -10.32
C ALA A 149 18.68 3.25 -10.95
N SER A 150 18.66 3.42 -12.27
CA SER A 150 19.60 4.29 -12.98
C SER A 150 19.47 5.75 -12.54
N GLN A 151 18.24 6.22 -12.32
CA GLN A 151 17.96 7.58 -11.87
C GLN A 151 18.40 7.80 -10.42
N ALA A 152 18.20 6.82 -9.53
CA ALA A 152 18.67 6.85 -8.15
C ALA A 152 20.18 7.04 -8.07
N VAL A 153 20.95 6.28 -8.87
CA VAL A 153 22.41 6.42 -8.95
C VAL A 153 22.82 7.79 -9.47
N LYS A 154 22.11 8.35 -10.46
CA LYS A 154 22.40 9.71 -10.97
C LYS A 154 22.12 10.80 -9.95
N LEU A 155 20.99 10.72 -9.26
CA LEU A 155 20.55 11.73 -8.27
C LEU A 155 21.37 11.64 -6.99
N GLN A 156 21.75 10.42 -6.59
CA GLN A 156 22.46 10.17 -5.35
C GLN A 156 23.45 9.00 -5.53
N PRO A 157 24.66 9.24 -6.08
CA PRO A 157 25.63 8.19 -6.40
C PRO A 157 26.07 7.32 -5.22
N GLY A 158 26.04 7.86 -4.00
CA GLY A 158 26.35 7.11 -2.77
C GLY A 158 25.18 6.31 -2.21
N GLY A 159 24.03 6.30 -2.89
CA GLY A 159 22.77 5.78 -2.37
C GLY A 159 22.18 6.64 -1.25
N PRO A 160 20.92 6.37 -0.85
CA PRO A 160 20.33 7.04 0.30
C PRO A 160 21.04 6.61 1.60
N PRO A 161 21.30 7.53 2.54
CA PRO A 161 21.90 7.17 3.82
C PRO A 161 20.90 6.35 4.65
N LEU A 162 21.40 5.47 5.52
CA LEU A 162 20.55 4.68 6.43
C LEU A 162 19.60 5.57 7.26
N SER A 163 20.07 6.76 7.66
CA SER A 163 19.27 7.73 8.41
C SER A 163 18.02 8.23 7.66
N ALA A 164 17.96 8.08 6.34
CA ALA A 164 16.77 8.40 5.56
C ALA A 164 15.58 7.50 5.92
N PHE A 165 15.83 6.30 6.45
CA PHE A 165 14.81 5.29 6.70
C PHE A 165 14.50 5.07 8.19
N VAL A 166 15.38 5.53 9.08
CA VAL A 166 15.21 5.34 10.54
C VAL A 166 13.90 5.97 11.03
N GLY A 167 13.14 5.20 11.82
CA GLY A 167 11.91 5.68 12.46
C GLY A 167 10.69 5.79 11.55
N ARG A 168 10.76 5.25 10.33
CA ARG A 168 9.68 5.28 9.33
C ARG A 168 8.92 3.96 9.24
N GLY A 169 8.78 3.32 10.40
CA GLY A 169 8.03 2.09 10.60
C GLY A 169 8.55 0.91 9.74
N ALA A 170 7.64 0.05 9.27
CA ALA A 170 7.97 -1.15 8.50
C ALA A 170 8.66 -0.84 7.17
N TYR A 171 8.25 0.23 6.48
CA TYR A 171 8.93 0.75 5.30
C TYR A 171 10.40 1.07 5.62
N GLY A 172 10.61 1.88 6.65
CA GLY A 172 11.94 2.29 7.08
C GLY A 172 12.83 1.11 7.47
N GLU A 173 12.31 0.20 8.28
CA GLU A 173 13.03 -0.99 8.72
C GLU A 173 13.44 -1.88 7.55
N TYR A 174 12.52 -2.13 6.61
CA TYR A 174 12.77 -2.96 5.44
C TYR A 174 13.91 -2.41 4.59
N PHE A 175 13.83 -1.13 4.19
CA PHE A 175 14.84 -0.53 3.32
C PHE A 175 16.17 -0.28 4.03
N SER A 176 16.17 -0.02 5.34
CA SER A 176 17.40 0.04 6.14
C SER A 176 18.14 -1.31 6.13
N HIS A 177 17.41 -2.42 6.28
CA HIS A 177 17.99 -3.76 6.21
C HIS A 177 18.53 -4.07 4.81
N MET A 178 17.77 -3.77 3.75
CA MET A 178 18.22 -4.00 2.37
C MET A 178 19.48 -3.20 2.03
N LEU A 179 19.56 -1.94 2.46
CA LEU A 179 20.77 -1.12 2.30
C LEU A 179 21.96 -1.68 3.06
N SER A 180 21.76 -2.09 4.30
CA SER A 180 22.82 -2.66 5.13
C SER A 180 23.38 -3.95 4.53
N ALA A 181 22.51 -4.80 3.97
CA ALA A 181 22.92 -6.03 3.29
C ALA A 181 23.77 -5.75 2.04
N ARG A 182 23.44 -4.69 1.28
CA ARG A 182 24.19 -4.26 0.08
C ARG A 182 25.50 -3.54 0.39
N ALA A 183 25.61 -2.88 1.54
CA ALA A 183 26.86 -2.24 1.96
C ALA A 183 27.93 -3.24 2.42
N GLY A 184 27.51 -4.47 2.78
CA GLY A 184 28.40 -5.54 3.21
C GLY A 184 28.86 -6.49 2.09
N SER A 185 28.34 -6.33 0.87
CA SER A 185 28.69 -7.11 -0.33
C SER A 185 29.74 -6.41 -1.18
#